data_AF-A0A953CJV8-F1
#
_entry.id   AF-A0A953CJV8-F1
#
_cell.length_a   1.000
_cell.length_b   1.000
_cell.length_c   1.000
_cell.angle_alpha   90.00
_cell.angle_beta   90.00
_cell.angle_gamma   90.00
#
_symmetry.space_group_name_H-M   'P 1'
#
loop_
_entity.id
_entity.type
_entity.pdbx_description
1 polymer ?
#
loop_
_entity_poly.entity_id
_entity_poly.type
_entity_poly.pdbx_seq_one_letter_code
_entity_poly.pdbx_strand_id
1 'polypeptide(L)'
;MLDGSGQRLHGRLLGHADLAEALALVPAWLPLPPALRADLPSVWTRLLGHSGFNADLIEDLDRPPGQRIVGLGVAVALDATWAQRLIDDPPPFAAAHLYAALADGSFQPPSDKELARLSGQGEVSFFVLHYEQVLNDLADPDTLELLGVAMTLFRQAHAGYRLQHLYQEGLGEQGAYLQSMGFRTRTARAQDGVPELYGLSRAEAARLLPGSPVRDAFQFTPPHFGFSAAERRLLRLAVTQLSDDEIGDELGVSVHGVKKLWRSVYQRAMGAMPGLFDEAGAEADAGTRGPEKRRALLHYLRQHPEELRPYAAMADSPRRAAAPPNPVAG
;
A
#
# COMPACT_ATOMS: atom_id res chain seq x y z
N MET A 1 17.78 -7.24 19.07
CA MET A 1 17.45 -8.69 19.07
C MET A 1 16.91 -9.00 17.69
N LEU A 2 17.41 -10.05 17.04
CA LEU A 2 16.81 -10.57 15.81
C LEU A 2 15.36 -10.97 16.13
N ASP A 3 14.42 -10.65 15.25
CA ASP A 3 12.96 -10.89 15.41
C ASP A 3 12.56 -12.39 15.43
N GLY A 4 13.54 -13.29 15.60
CA GLY A 4 13.34 -14.74 15.59
C GLY A 4 13.06 -15.34 14.22
N SER A 5 12.96 -14.53 13.16
CA SER A 5 12.72 -15.01 11.79
C SER A 5 13.97 -15.57 11.11
N GLY A 6 15.16 -15.14 11.56
CA GLY A 6 16.43 -15.45 10.92
C GLY A 6 16.63 -14.77 9.57
N GLN A 7 15.72 -13.87 9.17
CA GLN A 7 15.85 -13.09 7.93
C GLN A 7 16.69 -11.84 8.17
N ARG A 8 17.66 -11.61 7.29
CA ARG A 8 18.50 -10.40 7.31
C ARG A 8 17.70 -9.17 6.91
N LEU A 9 16.95 -9.26 5.81
CA LEU A 9 16.13 -8.18 5.30
C LEU A 9 14.71 -8.27 5.87
N HIS A 10 14.23 -7.16 6.43
CA HIS A 10 12.90 -7.06 7.03
C HIS A 10 12.12 -5.90 6.42
N GLY A 11 10.94 -6.18 5.88
CA GLY A 11 10.05 -5.16 5.32
C GLY A 11 8.95 -4.76 6.30
N ARG A 12 8.77 -3.46 6.54
CA ARG A 12 7.72 -2.93 7.41
C ARG A 12 7.26 -1.54 6.99
N LEU A 13 6.17 -1.07 7.60
CA LEU A 13 5.69 0.30 7.42
C LEU A 13 6.70 1.31 8.00
N LEU A 14 6.81 2.46 7.33
CA LEU A 14 7.50 3.64 7.85
C LEU A 14 6.80 4.11 9.13
N GLY A 15 7.56 4.28 10.21
CA GLY A 15 7.09 4.83 11.48
C GLY A 15 7.74 6.18 11.82
N HIS A 16 7.28 6.79 12.91
CA HIS A 16 7.77 8.11 13.35
C HIS A 16 9.28 8.11 13.68
N ALA A 17 9.80 7.00 14.20
CA ALA A 17 11.22 6.87 14.56
C ALA A 17 12.16 6.82 13.35
N ASP A 18 11.63 6.52 12.16
CA ASP A 18 12.41 6.26 10.95
C ASP A 18 12.63 7.51 10.11
N LEU A 19 11.83 8.56 10.32
CA LEU A 19 11.70 9.68 9.38
C LEU A 19 13.02 10.40 9.10
N ALA A 20 13.89 10.51 10.11
CA ALA A 20 15.20 11.13 9.96
C ALA A 20 16.15 10.32 9.07
N GLU A 21 16.17 8.99 9.24
CA GLU A 21 17.01 8.08 8.46
C GLU A 21 16.44 7.89 7.04
N ALA A 22 15.12 7.76 6.92
CA ALA A 22 14.41 7.62 5.66
C ALA A 22 14.62 8.79 4.68
N LEU A 23 14.93 9.99 5.19
CA LEU A 23 15.20 11.17 4.37
C LEU A 23 16.40 10.97 3.41
N ALA A 24 17.37 10.12 3.79
CA ALA A 24 18.50 9.79 2.93
C ALA A 24 18.10 9.02 1.66
N LEU A 25 16.92 8.39 1.66
CA LEU A 25 16.35 7.63 0.53
C LEU A 25 15.32 8.43 -0.27
N VAL A 26 15.40 9.76 -0.21
CA VAL A 26 14.70 10.62 -1.17
C VAL A 26 15.61 10.82 -2.38
N PRO A 27 15.22 10.37 -3.58
CA PRO A 27 16.13 10.33 -4.72
C PRO A 27 16.76 11.69 -5.02
N ALA A 28 18.05 11.69 -5.34
CA ALA A 28 18.77 12.92 -5.70
C ALA A 28 18.22 13.56 -6.99
N TRP A 29 17.68 12.75 -7.91
CA TRP A 29 17.10 13.23 -9.16
C TRP A 29 15.79 13.99 -8.97
N LEU A 30 15.11 13.83 -7.82
CA LEU A 30 13.85 14.49 -7.54
C LEU A 30 14.12 15.97 -7.18
N PRO A 31 13.68 16.94 -8.02
CA PRO A 31 14.09 18.34 -7.90
C PRO A 31 13.28 19.09 -6.83
N LEU A 32 13.42 18.67 -5.57
CA LEU A 32 12.81 19.33 -4.42
C LEU A 32 13.67 20.53 -3.99
N PRO A 33 13.07 21.71 -3.73
CA PRO A 33 13.76 22.80 -3.04
C PRO A 33 14.39 22.31 -1.73
N PRO A 34 15.61 22.76 -1.35
CA PRO A 34 16.28 22.29 -0.14
C PRO A 34 15.43 22.41 1.13
N ALA A 35 14.66 23.49 1.26
CA ALA A 35 13.73 23.69 2.37
C ALA A 35 12.60 22.63 2.39
N LEU A 36 12.02 22.31 1.24
CA LEU A 36 11.00 21.27 1.13
C LEU A 36 11.59 19.89 1.43
N ARG A 37 12.78 19.59 0.89
CA ARG A 37 13.46 18.31 1.17
C ARG A 37 13.71 18.15 2.67
N ALA A 38 14.17 19.20 3.35
CA ALA A 38 14.36 19.17 4.80
C ALA A 38 13.06 19.04 5.62
N ASP A 39 11.92 19.50 5.07
CA ASP A 39 10.60 19.43 5.73
C ASP A 39 9.82 18.13 5.44
N LEU A 40 10.33 17.24 4.59
CA LEU A 40 9.65 15.96 4.30
C LEU A 40 9.29 15.13 5.53
N PRO A 41 10.12 15.05 6.60
CA PRO A 41 9.71 14.40 7.85
C PRO A 41 8.41 14.99 8.44
N SER A 42 8.22 16.31 8.38
CA SER A 42 6.98 16.95 8.83
C SER A 42 5.80 16.58 7.93
N VAL A 43 6.02 16.53 6.60
CA VAL A 43 5.00 16.11 5.63
C VAL A 43 4.58 14.67 5.89
N TRP A 44 5.54 13.76 6.02
CA TRP A 44 5.28 12.34 6.29
C TRP A 44 4.61 12.13 7.64
N THR A 45 5.02 12.85 8.70
CA THR A 45 4.36 12.79 10.02
C THR A 45 2.85 13.04 9.91
N ARG A 46 2.42 14.01 9.08
CA ARG A 46 0.99 14.29 8.87
C ARG A 46 0.25 13.18 8.10
N LEU A 47 0.98 12.38 7.34
CA LEU A 47 0.44 11.34 6.46
C LEU A 47 0.55 9.93 7.06
N LEU A 48 1.41 9.71 8.07
CA LEU A 48 1.51 8.42 8.76
C LEU A 48 0.14 7.99 9.29
N GLY A 49 -0.23 6.73 9.00
CA GLY A 49 -1.54 6.17 9.32
C GLY A 49 -2.71 6.62 8.42
N HIS A 50 -2.49 7.53 7.46
CA HIS A 50 -3.49 7.90 6.46
C HIS A 50 -3.71 6.75 5.46
N SER A 51 -4.96 6.40 5.15
CA SER A 51 -5.25 5.24 4.27
C SER A 51 -4.97 5.47 2.79
N GLY A 52 -4.73 6.74 2.40
CA GLY A 52 -4.26 7.12 1.07
C GLY A 52 -2.75 7.34 0.97
N PHE A 53 -1.98 6.99 2.00
CA PHE A 53 -0.53 7.12 2.00
C PHE A 53 0.09 5.76 2.35
N ASN A 54 0.92 5.25 1.45
CA ASN A 54 1.70 4.04 1.68
C ASN A 54 3.16 4.45 1.73
N ALA A 55 3.84 4.10 2.82
CA ALA A 55 5.27 4.26 2.96
C ALA A 55 5.79 3.00 3.66
N ASP A 56 6.62 2.27 2.93
CA ASP A 56 7.18 0.99 3.34
C ASP A 56 8.70 1.07 3.23
N LEU A 57 9.38 0.53 4.22
CA LEU A 57 10.83 0.51 4.29
C LEU A 57 11.35 -0.93 4.35
N ILE A 58 12.60 -1.08 3.98
CA ILE A 58 13.35 -2.33 4.10
C ILE A 58 14.51 -2.08 5.03
N GLU A 59 14.60 -2.86 6.11
CA GLU A 59 15.72 -2.86 7.04
C GLU A 59 16.67 -4.01 6.74
N ASP A 60 17.98 -3.76 6.87
CA ASP A 60 19.01 -4.78 6.96
C ASP A 60 19.41 -4.92 8.44
N LEU A 61 18.98 -6.01 9.08
CA LEU A 61 19.15 -6.23 10.51
C LEU A 61 20.60 -6.49 10.91
N ASP A 62 21.47 -6.83 9.95
CA ASP A 62 22.91 -6.96 10.16
C ASP A 62 23.61 -5.60 10.27
N ARG A 63 22.93 -4.51 9.88
CA ARG A 63 23.46 -3.15 10.01
C ARG A 63 23.23 -2.58 11.41
N PRO A 64 24.11 -1.68 11.89
CA PRO A 64 23.92 -1.00 13.15
C PRO A 64 22.67 -0.11 13.11
N PRO A 65 21.99 0.10 14.26
CA PRO A 65 20.89 1.07 14.35
C PRO A 65 21.28 2.45 13.78
N GLY A 66 20.37 3.09 13.06
CA GLY A 66 20.62 4.36 12.36
C GLY A 66 21.23 4.21 10.96
N GLN A 67 21.49 2.97 10.52
CA GLN A 67 21.96 2.64 9.17
C GLN A 67 21.25 1.40 8.60
N ARG A 68 20.10 1.05 9.18
CA ARG A 68 19.38 -0.18 8.84
C ARG A 68 18.51 0.00 7.63
N ILE A 69 17.97 1.19 7.40
CA ILE A 69 17.05 1.42 6.29
C ILE A 69 17.85 1.38 4.98
N VAL A 70 17.61 0.34 4.19
CA VAL A 70 18.29 0.08 2.92
C VAL A 70 17.39 0.25 1.70
N GLY A 71 16.09 0.41 1.91
CA GLY A 71 15.13 0.71 0.85
C GLY A 71 13.90 1.46 1.38
N LEU A 72 13.33 2.33 0.56
CA LEU A 72 12.13 3.11 0.87
C LEU A 72 11.26 3.25 -0.38
N GLY A 73 10.01 2.83 -0.28
CA GLY A 73 8.97 3.10 -1.27
C GLY A 73 7.89 4.00 -0.69
N VAL A 74 7.48 5.03 -1.44
CA VAL A 74 6.43 5.96 -1.03
C VAL A 74 5.41 6.13 -2.15
N ALA A 75 4.13 5.97 -1.83
CA ALA A 75 3.03 6.16 -2.76
C ALA A 75 1.85 6.89 -2.12
N VAL A 76 1.12 7.64 -2.94
CA VAL A 76 -0.04 8.42 -2.50
C VAL A 76 -1.24 8.17 -3.41
N ALA A 77 -2.42 8.05 -2.81
CA ALA A 77 -3.67 7.97 -3.52
C ALA A 77 -4.01 9.35 -4.10
N LEU A 78 -4.45 9.37 -5.35
CA LEU A 78 -4.78 10.59 -6.07
C LEU A 78 -6.26 10.92 -5.91
N ASP A 79 -6.57 12.23 -5.88
CA ASP A 79 -7.92 12.71 -6.13
C ASP A 79 -8.21 12.71 -7.64
N ALA A 80 -9.45 13.04 -8.00
CA ALA A 80 -9.88 13.10 -9.40
C ALA A 80 -9.09 14.14 -10.21
N THR A 81 -8.70 15.26 -9.60
CA THR A 81 -7.98 16.34 -10.29
C THR A 81 -6.58 15.89 -10.69
N TRP A 82 -5.82 15.28 -9.78
CA TRP A 82 -4.50 14.75 -10.09
C TRP A 82 -4.55 13.54 -11.02
N ALA A 83 -5.52 12.64 -10.83
CA ALA A 83 -5.70 11.50 -11.71
C ALA A 83 -5.97 11.95 -13.16
N GLN A 84 -6.86 12.94 -13.35
CA GLN A 84 -7.15 13.49 -14.68
C GLN A 84 -5.95 14.23 -15.27
N ARG A 85 -5.23 15.02 -14.45
CA ARG A 85 -4.02 15.73 -14.89
C ARG A 85 -2.96 14.78 -15.45
N LEU A 86 -2.74 13.62 -14.82
CA LEU A 86 -1.78 12.64 -15.31
C LEU A 86 -2.20 11.96 -16.63
N ILE A 87 -3.49 11.97 -16.95
CA ILE A 87 -4.02 11.45 -18.22
C ILE A 87 -3.88 12.48 -19.33
N ASP A 88 -4.27 13.73 -19.06
CA ASP A 88 -4.41 14.75 -20.10
C ASP A 88 -3.09 15.48 -20.40
N ASP A 89 -2.38 15.90 -19.35
CA ASP A 89 -1.15 16.69 -19.45
C ASP A 89 -0.21 16.39 -18.26
N PRO A 90 0.42 15.20 -18.24
CA PRO A 90 1.28 14.80 -17.14
C PRO A 90 2.51 15.71 -17.06
N PRO A 91 2.69 16.47 -15.95
CA PRO A 91 3.88 17.29 -15.80
C PRO A 91 5.12 16.40 -15.65
N PRO A 92 6.30 16.83 -16.14
CA PRO A 92 7.55 16.20 -15.70
C PRO A 92 7.77 16.46 -14.22
N PHE A 93 8.39 15.53 -13.52
CA PHE A 93 8.59 15.60 -12.07
C PHE A 93 7.26 15.72 -11.31
N ALA A 94 6.23 14.98 -11.75
CA ALA A 94 4.94 14.90 -11.08
C ALA A 94 5.09 14.56 -9.58
N ALA A 95 6.05 13.72 -9.21
CA ALA A 95 6.39 13.42 -7.82
C ALA A 95 6.77 14.70 -7.02
N ALA A 96 7.58 15.58 -7.61
CA ALA A 96 8.02 16.82 -6.96
C ALA A 96 6.85 17.80 -6.79
N HIS A 97 5.98 17.90 -7.80
CA HIS A 97 4.77 18.70 -7.71
C HIS A 97 3.80 18.19 -6.64
N LEU A 98 3.63 16.88 -6.52
CA LEU A 98 2.82 16.27 -5.46
C LEU A 98 3.40 16.54 -4.08
N TYR A 99 4.71 16.42 -3.88
CA TYR A 99 5.35 16.77 -2.61
C TYR A 99 5.18 18.24 -2.24
N ALA A 100 5.34 19.16 -3.20
CA ALA A 100 5.11 20.57 -2.96
C ALA A 100 3.65 20.82 -2.52
N ALA A 101 2.69 20.20 -3.22
CA ALA A 101 1.26 20.34 -2.92
C ALA A 101 0.85 19.70 -1.57
N LEU A 102 1.50 18.61 -1.16
CA LEU A 102 1.33 18.02 0.18
C LEU A 102 1.90 18.91 1.29
N ALA A 103 3.01 19.61 1.00
CA ALA A 103 3.66 20.47 1.96
C ALA A 103 2.90 21.78 2.20
N ASP A 104 2.41 22.41 1.13
CA ASP A 104 1.60 23.64 1.22
C ASP A 104 0.11 23.41 1.51
N GLY A 105 -0.34 22.15 1.43
CA GLY A 105 -1.71 21.74 1.73
C GLY A 105 -2.70 21.93 0.57
N SER A 106 -2.25 22.36 -0.61
CA SER A 106 -3.07 22.47 -1.82
C SER A 106 -3.54 21.10 -2.34
N PHE A 107 -2.86 20.03 -1.94
CA PHE A 107 -3.30 18.65 -2.13
C PHE A 107 -3.24 17.88 -0.82
N GLN A 108 -4.25 17.02 -0.61
CA GLN A 108 -4.26 16.00 0.43
C GLN A 108 -4.76 14.69 -0.20
N PRO A 109 -4.22 13.53 0.17
CA PRO A 109 -4.75 12.27 -0.34
C PRO A 109 -6.23 12.12 0.07
N PRO A 110 -7.05 11.42 -0.73
CA PRO A 110 -8.46 11.27 -0.40
C PRO A 110 -8.65 10.64 0.99
N SER A 111 -9.56 11.21 1.79
CA SER A 111 -9.86 10.71 3.14
C SER A 111 -10.30 9.23 3.12
N ASP A 112 -10.27 8.56 4.27
CA ASP A 112 -10.70 7.16 4.38
C ASP A 112 -12.11 6.88 3.81
N LYS A 113 -13.06 7.80 4.06
CA LYS A 113 -14.42 7.73 3.54
C LYS A 113 -14.45 7.89 2.02
N GLU A 114 -13.63 8.80 1.49
CA GLU A 114 -13.55 9.05 0.07
C GLU A 114 -12.86 7.89 -0.67
N LEU A 115 -11.78 7.34 -0.11
CA LEU A 115 -11.16 6.11 -0.61
C LEU A 115 -12.12 4.94 -0.58
N ALA A 116 -12.96 4.79 0.46
CA ALA A 116 -13.97 3.75 0.49
C ALA A 116 -14.95 3.89 -0.68
N ARG A 117 -15.41 5.12 -0.98
CA ARG A 117 -16.28 5.43 -2.12
C ARG A 117 -15.59 5.11 -3.46
N LEU A 118 -14.36 5.60 -3.65
CA LEU A 118 -13.57 5.36 -4.86
C LEU A 118 -13.29 3.86 -5.06
N SER A 119 -12.93 3.11 -3.99
CA SER A 119 -12.77 1.65 -4.04
C SER A 119 -14.08 0.96 -4.40
N GLY A 120 -15.22 1.42 -3.87
CA GLY A 120 -16.54 0.90 -4.23
C GLY A 120 -16.82 0.99 -5.74
N GLN A 121 -16.44 2.11 -6.36
CA GLN A 121 -16.61 2.38 -7.79
C GLN A 121 -15.48 1.83 -8.66
N GLY A 122 -14.35 1.47 -8.04
CA GLY A 122 -13.16 1.04 -8.75
C GLY A 122 -12.45 2.21 -9.46
N GLU A 123 -12.36 3.34 -8.78
CA GLU A 123 -11.78 4.61 -9.27
C GLU A 123 -10.52 5.01 -8.49
N VAL A 124 -9.98 4.10 -7.66
CA VAL A 124 -8.76 4.39 -6.88
C VAL A 124 -7.57 4.49 -7.81
N SER A 125 -6.88 5.62 -7.81
CA SER A 125 -5.62 5.79 -8.53
C SER A 125 -4.50 6.10 -7.55
N PHE A 126 -3.32 5.53 -7.75
CA PHE A 126 -2.14 5.81 -6.95
C PHE A 126 -0.99 6.34 -7.82
N PHE A 127 -0.16 7.18 -7.21
CA PHE A 127 1.13 7.59 -7.75
C PHE A 127 2.23 7.19 -6.77
N VAL A 128 3.21 6.42 -7.25
CA VAL A 128 4.44 6.12 -6.52
C VAL A 128 5.34 7.34 -6.61
N LEU A 129 5.46 8.07 -5.49
CA LEU A 129 6.26 9.29 -5.39
C LEU A 129 7.74 8.99 -5.65
N HIS A 130 8.24 7.90 -5.07
CA HIS A 130 9.55 7.33 -5.41
C HIS A 130 9.73 5.95 -4.79
N TYR A 131 10.72 5.24 -5.33
CA TYR A 131 11.41 4.13 -4.67
C TYR A 131 12.91 4.41 -4.75
N GLU A 132 13.63 4.20 -3.66
CA GLU A 132 15.10 4.33 -3.62
C GLU A 132 15.68 3.22 -2.74
N GLN A 133 16.87 2.75 -3.10
CA GLN A 133 17.58 1.70 -2.35
C GLN A 133 19.09 1.92 -2.37
N VAL A 134 19.76 1.40 -1.34
CA VAL A 134 21.21 1.60 -1.16
C VAL A 134 22.04 0.75 -2.14
N LEU A 135 21.61 -0.48 -2.41
CA LEU A 135 22.31 -1.42 -3.30
C LEU A 135 21.70 -1.38 -4.69
N ASN A 136 22.50 -1.19 -5.74
CA ASN A 136 21.98 -1.02 -7.11
C ASN A 136 22.68 -1.90 -8.16
N ASP A 137 23.71 -2.65 -7.76
CA ASP A 137 24.41 -3.57 -8.67
C ASP A 137 23.61 -4.87 -8.83
N LEU A 138 22.99 -5.06 -10.00
CA LEU A 138 22.20 -6.25 -10.30
C LEU A 138 23.04 -7.54 -10.39
N ALA A 139 24.36 -7.45 -10.45
CA ALA A 139 25.25 -8.61 -10.34
C ALA A 139 25.46 -9.07 -8.89
N ASP A 140 25.13 -8.22 -7.91
CA ASP A 140 25.21 -8.54 -6.48
C ASP A 140 23.95 -9.30 -6.02
N PRO A 141 24.09 -10.53 -5.48
CA PRO A 141 22.97 -11.27 -4.89
C PRO A 141 22.19 -10.49 -3.82
N ASP A 142 22.85 -9.63 -3.04
CA ASP A 142 22.20 -8.82 -2.01
C ASP A 142 21.23 -7.80 -2.65
N THR A 143 21.59 -7.22 -3.80
CA THR A 143 20.69 -6.34 -4.56
C THR A 143 19.45 -7.10 -5.03
N LEU A 144 19.62 -8.34 -5.49
CA LEU A 144 18.50 -9.17 -5.96
C LEU A 144 17.58 -9.59 -4.81
N GLU A 145 18.15 -9.91 -3.64
CA GLU A 145 17.37 -10.19 -2.43
C GLU A 145 16.55 -8.95 -2.00
N LEU A 146 17.20 -7.78 -1.97
CA LEU A 146 16.56 -6.50 -1.65
C LEU A 146 15.41 -6.17 -2.61
N LEU A 147 15.62 -6.36 -3.91
CA LEU A 147 14.57 -6.18 -4.93
C LEU A 147 13.41 -7.17 -4.73
N GLY A 148 13.68 -8.41 -4.31
CA GLY A 148 12.65 -9.40 -3.98
C GLY A 148 11.75 -8.95 -2.83
N VAL A 149 12.34 -8.39 -1.77
CA VAL A 149 11.59 -7.78 -0.66
C VAL A 149 10.81 -6.55 -1.13
N ALA A 150 11.45 -5.67 -1.91
CA ALA A 150 10.82 -4.47 -2.45
C ALA A 150 9.59 -4.77 -3.30
N MET A 151 9.65 -5.77 -4.18
CA MET A 151 8.52 -6.22 -4.98
C MET A 151 7.37 -6.76 -4.11
N THR A 152 7.69 -7.43 -3.01
CA THR A 152 6.69 -7.94 -2.06
C THR A 152 5.99 -6.79 -1.34
N LEU A 153 6.75 -5.81 -0.83
CA LEU A 153 6.21 -4.61 -0.19
C LEU A 153 5.39 -3.76 -1.16
N PHE A 154 5.88 -3.56 -2.38
CA PHE A 154 5.16 -2.86 -3.44
C PHE A 154 3.78 -3.50 -3.68
N ARG A 155 3.73 -4.84 -3.79
CA ARG A 155 2.45 -5.56 -3.94
C ARG A 155 1.56 -5.33 -2.73
N GLN A 156 2.09 -5.51 -1.52
CA GLN A 156 1.33 -5.36 -0.29
C GLN A 156 0.75 -3.95 -0.15
N ALA A 157 1.52 -2.91 -0.44
CA ALA A 157 1.12 -1.51 -0.36
C ALA A 157 -0.13 -1.19 -1.19
N HIS A 158 -0.24 -1.78 -2.38
CA HIS A 158 -1.29 -1.46 -3.35
C HIS A 158 -2.41 -2.52 -3.43
N ALA A 159 -2.15 -3.75 -3.01
CA ALA A 159 -3.13 -4.83 -3.07
C ALA A 159 -4.35 -4.57 -2.17
N GLY A 160 -5.50 -5.08 -2.61
CA GLY A 160 -6.78 -4.94 -1.91
C GLY A 160 -7.54 -3.65 -2.22
N TYR A 161 -6.90 -2.63 -2.81
CA TYR A 161 -7.63 -1.51 -3.37
C TYR A 161 -8.23 -1.91 -4.73
N ARG A 162 -9.41 -1.38 -5.04
CA ARG A 162 -10.00 -1.56 -6.37
C ARG A 162 -9.44 -0.54 -7.34
N LEU A 163 -8.17 -0.74 -7.74
CA LEU A 163 -7.42 0.21 -8.55
C LEU A 163 -8.06 0.46 -9.93
N GLN A 164 -7.93 1.70 -10.38
CA GLN A 164 -8.17 2.15 -11.75
C GLN A 164 -6.84 2.39 -12.46
N HIS A 165 -5.91 3.09 -11.81
CA HIS A 165 -4.57 3.37 -12.32
C HIS A 165 -3.50 3.29 -11.23
N LEU A 166 -2.29 2.93 -11.64
CA LEU A 166 -1.08 3.07 -10.83
C LEU A 166 -0.01 3.73 -11.70
N TYR A 167 0.60 4.79 -11.20
CA TYR A 167 1.58 5.60 -11.91
C TYR A 167 2.92 5.66 -11.16
N GLN A 168 4.01 5.85 -11.90
CA GLN A 168 5.33 6.11 -11.36
C GLN A 168 6.19 6.83 -12.40
N GLU A 169 7.05 7.75 -11.96
CA GLU A 169 8.09 8.32 -12.81
C GLU A 169 9.38 7.51 -12.71
N GLY A 170 10.10 7.41 -13.82
CA GLY A 170 11.43 6.80 -13.88
C GLY A 170 12.39 7.64 -14.70
N LEU A 171 13.63 7.75 -14.23
CA LEU A 171 14.71 8.45 -14.93
C LEU A 171 15.79 7.46 -15.41
N GLY A 172 16.21 7.60 -16.66
CA GLY A 172 17.29 6.79 -17.25
C GLY A 172 17.02 5.28 -17.16
N GLU A 173 17.95 4.54 -16.56
CA GLU A 173 17.89 3.08 -16.44
C GLU A 173 16.71 2.57 -15.59
N GLN A 174 16.14 3.42 -14.72
CA GLN A 174 14.92 3.07 -13.97
C GLN A 174 13.74 2.76 -14.90
N GLY A 175 13.72 3.30 -16.11
CA GLY A 175 12.67 3.03 -17.09
C GLY A 175 12.57 1.55 -17.46
N ALA A 176 13.72 0.88 -17.66
CA ALA A 176 13.75 -0.55 -17.95
C ALA A 176 13.28 -1.39 -16.76
N TYR A 177 13.63 -0.97 -15.54
CA TYR A 177 13.13 -1.57 -14.31
C TYR A 177 11.60 -1.43 -14.16
N LEU A 178 11.04 -0.24 -14.39
CA LEU A 178 9.58 -0.04 -14.31
C LEU A 178 8.84 -0.88 -15.35
N GLN A 179 9.37 -0.98 -16.56
CA GLN A 179 8.80 -1.84 -17.60
C GLN A 179 8.87 -3.33 -17.21
N SER A 180 9.96 -3.80 -16.62
CA SER A 180 10.08 -5.19 -16.16
C SER A 180 9.11 -5.50 -15.01
N MET A 181 8.80 -4.52 -14.16
CA MET A 181 7.74 -4.64 -13.15
C MET A 181 6.32 -4.70 -13.75
N GLY A 182 6.15 -4.38 -15.04
CA GLY A 182 4.89 -4.45 -15.77
C GLY A 182 4.23 -3.10 -16.04
N PHE A 183 4.89 -1.98 -15.71
CA PHE A 183 4.40 -0.67 -16.13
C PHE A 183 4.53 -0.47 -17.65
N ARG A 184 3.72 0.44 -18.18
CA ARG A 184 3.80 0.91 -19.57
C ARG A 184 4.16 2.38 -19.60
N THR A 185 5.00 2.74 -20.55
CA THR A 185 5.35 4.13 -20.84
C THR A 185 4.10 4.94 -21.21
N ARG A 186 3.92 6.12 -20.60
CA ARG A 186 2.81 7.06 -20.85
C ARG A 186 3.25 8.34 -21.51
N THR A 187 4.50 8.75 -21.27
CA THR A 187 5.12 9.87 -21.96
C THR A 187 6.38 9.40 -22.69
N ALA A 188 6.75 10.12 -23.75
CA ALA A 188 8.01 9.94 -24.46
C ALA A 188 8.62 11.33 -24.69
N ARG A 189 8.98 11.99 -23.59
CA ARG A 189 9.61 13.32 -23.57
C ARG A 189 10.99 13.30 -24.24
N ALA A 190 11.72 12.18 -24.12
CA ALA A 190 13.03 11.96 -24.74
C ALA A 190 14.03 13.11 -24.47
N GLN A 191 13.99 13.66 -23.25
CA GLN A 191 14.83 14.77 -22.82
C GLN A 191 15.74 14.32 -21.66
N ASP A 192 17.04 14.53 -21.81
CA ASP A 192 18.02 14.18 -20.78
C ASP A 192 17.71 14.85 -19.45
N GLY A 193 17.79 14.07 -18.36
CA GLY A 193 17.50 14.54 -17.01
C GLY A 193 16.02 14.74 -16.70
N VAL A 194 15.11 14.50 -17.65
CA VAL A 194 13.66 14.59 -17.44
C VAL A 194 13.07 13.18 -17.34
N PRO A 195 12.35 12.83 -16.27
CA PRO A 195 11.79 11.50 -16.11
C PRO A 195 10.67 11.26 -17.14
N GLU A 196 10.42 9.98 -17.45
CA GLU A 196 9.22 9.56 -18.16
C GLU A 196 8.15 9.09 -17.17
N LEU A 197 6.89 9.35 -17.49
CA LEU A 197 5.77 8.78 -16.76
C LEU A 197 5.52 7.35 -17.25
N TYR A 198 5.39 6.45 -16.30
CA TYR A 198 4.96 5.08 -16.49
C TYR A 198 3.64 4.87 -15.74
N GLY A 199 2.82 3.96 -16.23
CA GLY A 199 1.60 3.59 -15.53
C GLY A 199 0.98 2.30 -16.04
N LEU A 200 0.01 1.78 -15.31
CA LEU A 200 -0.85 0.69 -15.75
C LEU A 200 -2.29 1.03 -15.36
N SER A 201 -3.24 0.81 -16.27
CA SER A 201 -4.67 0.88 -15.95
C SER A 201 -5.23 -0.50 -15.65
N ARG A 202 -6.35 -0.56 -14.92
CA ARG A 202 -7.08 -1.82 -14.69
C ARG A 202 -7.46 -2.52 -16.00
N ALA A 203 -7.88 -1.74 -17.00
CA ALA A 203 -8.30 -2.28 -18.29
C ALA A 203 -7.14 -2.96 -19.04
N GLU A 204 -5.92 -2.44 -18.90
CA GLU A 204 -4.72 -3.06 -19.45
C GLU A 204 -4.26 -4.25 -18.61
N ALA A 205 -4.27 -4.13 -17.27
CA ALA A 205 -3.91 -5.20 -16.35
C ALA A 205 -4.77 -6.46 -16.58
N ALA A 206 -6.06 -6.29 -16.88
CA ALA A 206 -6.98 -7.39 -17.18
C ALA A 206 -6.61 -8.20 -18.44
N ARG A 207 -5.76 -7.65 -19.32
CA ARG A 207 -5.28 -8.31 -20.55
C ARG A 207 -3.91 -8.94 -20.38
N LEU A 208 -3.30 -8.79 -19.21
CA LEU A 208 -1.99 -9.35 -18.88
C LEU A 208 -2.17 -10.64 -18.07
N LEU A 209 -1.33 -11.62 -18.39
CA LEU A 209 -1.21 -12.81 -17.55
C LEU A 209 -0.64 -12.42 -16.17
N PRO A 210 -0.94 -13.22 -15.12
CA PRO A 210 -0.23 -13.11 -13.84
C PRO A 210 1.29 -13.20 -14.02
N GLY A 211 2.06 -12.54 -13.14
CA GLY A 211 3.52 -12.70 -13.10
C GLY A 211 4.33 -11.41 -12.97
N SER A 212 3.70 -10.22 -13.06
CA SER A 212 4.38 -8.94 -12.80
C SER A 212 3.82 -8.25 -11.55
N PRO A 213 4.67 -7.65 -10.70
CA PRO A 213 4.21 -7.00 -9.45
C PRO A 213 3.14 -5.94 -9.67
N VAL A 214 3.27 -5.12 -10.72
CA VAL A 214 2.32 -4.04 -11.03
C VAL A 214 0.96 -4.61 -11.44
N ARG A 215 0.93 -5.67 -12.26
CA ARG A 215 -0.33 -6.32 -12.65
C ARG A 215 -1.03 -6.91 -11.43
N ASP A 216 -0.28 -7.53 -10.52
CA ASP A 216 -0.86 -8.19 -9.36
C ASP A 216 -1.50 -7.23 -8.36
N ALA A 217 -1.07 -5.96 -8.33
CA ALA A 217 -1.73 -4.91 -7.56
C ALA A 217 -3.18 -4.64 -8.00
N PHE A 218 -3.57 -5.00 -9.23
CA PHE A 218 -4.94 -4.83 -9.74
C PHE A 218 -5.88 -5.99 -9.43
N GLN A 219 -5.40 -7.05 -8.77
CA GLN A 219 -6.26 -8.12 -8.29
C GLN A 219 -7.17 -7.58 -7.19
N PHE A 220 -8.48 -7.83 -7.32
CA PHE A 220 -9.46 -7.33 -6.37
C PHE A 220 -10.60 -8.31 -6.15
N THR A 221 -10.88 -8.57 -4.88
CA THR A 221 -12.06 -9.20 -4.33
C THR A 221 -12.70 -8.23 -3.34
N PRO A 222 -14.04 -8.11 -3.28
CA PRO A 222 -14.69 -7.29 -2.27
C PRO A 222 -14.41 -7.82 -0.85
N PRO A 223 -14.17 -6.96 0.16
CA PRO A 223 -13.97 -7.40 1.53
C PRO A 223 -15.27 -7.97 2.12
N HIS A 224 -15.12 -9.00 2.94
CA HIS A 224 -16.21 -9.72 3.59
C HIS A 224 -16.46 -9.25 5.02
N PHE A 225 -15.42 -8.86 5.78
CA PHE A 225 -15.56 -8.59 7.22
C PHE A 225 -16.03 -7.17 7.52
N GLY A 226 -15.77 -6.22 6.62
CA GLY A 226 -16.24 -4.84 6.77
C GLY A 226 -15.70 -4.17 8.04
N PHE A 227 -14.41 -4.34 8.33
CA PHE A 227 -13.75 -3.69 9.46
C PHE A 227 -13.87 -2.16 9.37
N SER A 228 -14.09 -1.51 10.51
CA SER A 228 -14.07 -0.05 10.66
C SER A 228 -12.66 0.52 10.44
N ALA A 229 -12.56 1.84 10.25
CA ALA A 229 -11.27 2.50 10.03
C ALA A 229 -10.25 2.24 11.15
N ALA A 230 -10.67 2.25 12.42
CA ALA A 230 -9.78 1.98 13.55
C ALA A 230 -9.32 0.51 13.58
N GLU A 231 -10.21 -0.43 13.27
CA GLU A 231 -9.88 -1.85 13.19
C GLU A 231 -8.91 -2.13 12.03
N ARG A 232 -9.10 -1.52 10.85
CA ARG A 232 -8.17 -1.66 9.72
C ARG A 232 -6.79 -1.09 10.04
N ARG A 233 -6.71 0.05 10.74
CA ARG A 233 -5.42 0.63 11.19
C ARG A 233 -4.68 -0.32 12.14
N LEU A 234 -5.38 -0.88 13.14
CA LEU A 234 -4.84 -1.91 14.02
C LEU A 234 -4.32 -3.12 13.22
N LEU A 235 -5.16 -3.66 12.34
CA LEU A 235 -4.84 -4.88 11.60
C LEU A 235 -3.68 -4.70 10.62
N ARG A 236 -3.56 -3.53 9.98
CA ARG A 236 -2.41 -3.20 9.11
C ARG A 236 -1.07 -3.24 9.84
N LEU A 237 -1.03 -2.78 11.09
CA LEU A 237 0.16 -2.87 11.93
C LEU A 237 0.36 -4.30 12.47
N ALA A 238 -0.72 -5.00 12.80
CA ALA A 238 -0.64 -6.36 13.33
C ALA A 238 -0.15 -7.37 12.28
N VAL A 239 -0.46 -7.20 10.99
CA VAL A 239 0.03 -8.11 9.93
C VAL A 239 1.54 -8.02 9.72
N THR A 240 2.14 -6.87 10.06
CA THR A 240 3.61 -6.65 10.08
C THR A 240 4.26 -7.09 11.39
N GLN A 241 3.59 -7.95 12.17
CA GLN A 241 4.11 -8.60 13.38
C GLN A 241 4.38 -7.68 14.58
N LEU A 242 3.85 -6.45 14.60
CA LEU A 242 3.95 -5.58 15.78
C LEU A 242 3.17 -6.17 16.97
N SER A 243 3.73 -5.99 18.17
CA SER A 243 3.08 -6.34 19.44
C SER A 243 1.94 -5.37 19.78
N ASP A 244 1.06 -5.74 20.71
CA ASP A 244 -0.06 -4.87 21.11
C ASP A 244 0.40 -3.56 21.76
N ASP A 245 1.56 -3.57 22.43
CA ASP A 245 2.13 -2.38 23.07
C ASP A 245 2.67 -1.43 21.99
N GLU A 246 3.46 -1.94 21.03
CA GLU A 246 3.97 -1.15 19.89
C GLU A 246 2.83 -0.60 19.02
N ILE A 247 1.77 -1.40 18.79
CA ILE A 247 0.57 -0.93 18.07
C ILE A 247 -0.14 0.17 18.87
N GLY A 248 -0.20 0.05 20.20
CA GLY A 248 -0.78 1.07 21.07
C GLY A 248 -0.06 2.40 20.95
N ASP A 249 1.28 2.36 20.99
CA ASP A 249 2.13 3.53 20.85
C ASP A 249 1.96 4.19 19.47
N GLU A 250 2.01 3.41 18.38
CA GLU A 250 1.88 3.93 17.01
C GLU A 250 0.48 4.51 16.73
N LEU A 251 -0.57 3.93 17.31
CA LEU A 251 -1.94 4.44 17.17
C LEU A 251 -2.29 5.55 18.17
N GLY A 252 -1.44 5.82 19.17
CA GLY A 252 -1.73 6.75 20.26
C GLY A 252 -2.91 6.30 21.14
N VAL A 253 -3.09 4.99 21.34
CA VAL A 253 -4.18 4.42 22.14
C VAL A 253 -3.63 3.54 23.27
N SER A 254 -4.31 3.51 24.41
CA SER A 254 -3.93 2.63 25.52
C SER A 254 -4.03 1.14 25.14
N VAL A 255 -3.27 0.29 25.83
CA VAL A 255 -3.37 -1.18 25.75
C VAL A 255 -4.81 -1.68 25.94
N HIS A 256 -5.59 -1.03 26.81
CA HIS A 256 -7.00 -1.34 26.97
C HIS A 256 -7.82 -1.03 25.70
N GLY A 257 -7.50 0.08 25.02
CA GLY A 257 -8.05 0.43 23.72
C GLY A 257 -7.74 -0.61 22.65
N VAL A 258 -6.49 -1.07 22.57
CA VAL A 258 -6.06 -2.16 21.67
C VAL A 258 -6.87 -3.44 21.92
N LYS A 259 -7.00 -3.86 23.18
CA LYS A 259 -7.83 -5.04 23.56
C LYS A 259 -9.31 -4.87 23.19
N LYS A 260 -9.84 -3.65 23.20
CA LYS A 260 -11.22 -3.37 22.77
C LYS A 260 -11.36 -3.51 21.26
N LEU A 261 -10.39 -3.00 20.48
CA LEU A 261 -10.38 -3.16 19.03
C LEU A 261 -10.30 -4.64 18.61
N TRP A 262 -9.41 -5.42 19.22
CA TRP A 262 -9.31 -6.87 18.95
C TRP A 262 -10.62 -7.61 19.22
N ARG A 263 -11.31 -7.31 20.32
CA ARG A 263 -12.63 -7.90 20.60
C ARG A 263 -13.64 -7.59 19.50
N SER A 264 -13.67 -6.35 19.02
CA SER A 264 -14.56 -5.94 17.92
C SER A 264 -14.20 -6.63 16.60
N VAL A 265 -12.91 -6.72 16.28
CA VAL A 265 -12.38 -7.47 15.12
C VAL A 265 -12.85 -8.93 15.15
N TYR A 266 -12.66 -9.64 16.26
CA TYR A 266 -13.07 -11.04 16.35
C TYR A 266 -14.58 -11.22 16.22
N GLN A 267 -15.38 -10.32 16.80
CA GLN A 267 -16.84 -10.36 16.67
C GLN A 267 -17.26 -10.22 15.20
N ARG A 268 -16.68 -9.27 14.45
CA ARG A 268 -16.96 -9.11 13.01
C ARG A 268 -16.53 -10.32 12.19
N ALA A 269 -15.31 -10.80 12.40
CA ALA A 269 -14.78 -11.95 11.68
C ALA A 269 -15.62 -13.22 11.93
N MET A 270 -15.98 -13.50 13.19
CA MET A 270 -16.87 -14.62 13.54
C MET A 270 -18.27 -14.47 12.94
N GLY A 271 -18.81 -13.24 12.90
CA GLY A 271 -20.13 -12.98 12.33
C GLY A 271 -20.17 -13.18 10.81
N ALA A 272 -19.10 -12.80 10.11
CA ALA A 272 -19.01 -12.89 8.65
C ALA A 272 -18.49 -14.25 8.15
N MET A 273 -17.62 -14.93 8.91
CA MET A 273 -17.04 -16.23 8.57
C MET A 273 -16.93 -17.11 9.83
N PRO A 274 -18.03 -17.81 10.21
CA PRO A 274 -18.08 -18.58 11.46
C PRO A 274 -16.98 -19.65 11.59
N GLY A 275 -16.56 -20.26 10.48
CA GLY A 275 -15.55 -21.32 10.47
C GLY A 275 -14.09 -20.88 10.46
N LEU A 276 -13.81 -19.56 10.47
CA LEU A 276 -12.43 -19.04 10.41
C LEU A 276 -11.53 -19.53 11.56
N PHE A 277 -12.14 -19.87 12.70
CA PHE A 277 -11.42 -20.25 13.92
C PHE A 277 -11.58 -21.72 14.30
N ASP A 278 -12.17 -22.55 13.45
CA ASP A 278 -12.50 -23.94 13.78
C ASP A 278 -11.23 -24.80 13.97
N GLU A 279 -10.22 -24.63 13.11
CA GLU A 279 -8.92 -25.31 13.26
C GLU A 279 -8.16 -24.84 14.51
N ALA A 280 -8.24 -23.54 14.82
CA ALA A 280 -7.67 -22.97 16.05
C ALA A 280 -8.38 -23.45 17.32
N GLY A 281 -9.58 -24.04 17.21
CA GLY A 281 -10.35 -24.58 18.34
C GLY A 281 -10.05 -26.05 18.65
N ALA A 282 -9.47 -26.81 17.72
CA ALA A 282 -9.25 -28.24 17.88
C ALA A 282 -7.95 -28.59 18.64
N GLU A 283 -6.97 -27.68 18.67
CA GLU A 283 -5.66 -27.89 19.31
C GLU A 283 -5.50 -27.22 20.69
N ALA A 284 -6.52 -26.51 21.18
CA ALA A 284 -6.38 -25.52 22.25
C ALA A 284 -6.96 -25.95 23.61
N ASP A 285 -6.36 -26.94 24.26
CA ASP A 285 -6.54 -27.17 25.70
C ASP A 285 -5.52 -26.32 26.48
N ALA A 286 -6.02 -25.44 27.37
CA ALA A 286 -5.29 -24.51 28.25
C ALA A 286 -4.93 -23.11 27.68
N GLY A 287 -5.84 -22.14 27.85
CA GLY A 287 -5.50 -20.71 27.96
C GLY A 287 -4.99 -19.96 26.71
N THR A 288 -4.75 -20.65 25.58
CA THR A 288 -4.14 -20.14 24.33
C THR A 288 -5.13 -19.56 23.30
N ARG A 289 -6.42 -19.51 23.62
CA ARG A 289 -7.50 -19.13 22.71
C ARG A 289 -7.36 -17.74 22.07
N GLY A 290 -6.66 -16.80 22.72
CA GLY A 290 -6.41 -15.45 22.19
C GLY A 290 -5.31 -15.44 21.12
N PRO A 291 -4.09 -15.90 21.47
CA PRO A 291 -2.98 -16.03 20.52
C PRO A 291 -3.30 -16.84 19.25
N GLU A 292 -4.01 -17.97 19.36
CA GLU A 292 -4.35 -18.80 18.20
C GLU A 292 -5.36 -18.12 17.27
N LYS A 293 -6.41 -17.49 17.83
CA LYS A 293 -7.36 -16.68 17.05
C LYS A 293 -6.68 -15.53 16.33
N ARG A 294 -5.74 -14.84 16.99
CA ARG A 294 -4.93 -13.80 16.36
C ARG A 294 -4.12 -14.40 15.21
N ARG A 295 -3.44 -15.52 15.41
CA ARG A 295 -2.62 -16.18 14.39
C ARG A 295 -3.45 -16.58 13.18
N ALA A 296 -4.59 -17.24 13.38
CA ALA A 296 -5.50 -17.66 12.30
C ALA A 296 -6.01 -16.46 11.51
N LEU A 297 -6.51 -15.42 12.18
CA LEU A 297 -6.99 -14.22 11.51
C LEU A 297 -5.86 -13.50 10.74
N LEU A 298 -4.69 -13.30 11.35
CA LEU A 298 -3.57 -12.64 10.67
C LEU A 298 -3.04 -13.46 9.49
N HIS A 299 -3.08 -14.79 9.56
CA HIS A 299 -2.77 -15.65 8.42
C HIS A 299 -3.73 -15.40 7.26
N TYR A 300 -5.03 -15.39 7.53
CA TYR A 300 -6.06 -15.05 6.55
C TYR A 300 -5.83 -13.66 5.94
N LEU A 301 -5.65 -12.63 6.77
CA LEU A 301 -5.52 -11.23 6.30
C LEU A 301 -4.28 -10.98 5.44
N ARG A 302 -3.20 -11.77 5.60
CA ARG A 302 -2.03 -11.70 4.71
C ARG A 302 -2.34 -12.16 3.28
N GLN A 303 -3.33 -13.02 3.12
CA GLN A 303 -3.80 -13.51 1.82
C GLN A 303 -4.97 -12.67 1.27
N HIS A 304 -5.62 -11.88 2.13
CA HIS A 304 -6.81 -11.07 1.82
C HIS A 304 -6.60 -9.58 2.15
N PRO A 305 -5.69 -8.88 1.44
CA PRO A 305 -5.38 -7.48 1.72
C PRO A 305 -6.59 -6.55 1.54
N GLU A 306 -7.59 -6.93 0.75
CA GLU A 306 -8.85 -6.20 0.58
C GLU A 306 -9.58 -5.90 1.89
N GLU A 307 -9.48 -6.79 2.88
CA GLU A 307 -10.09 -6.63 4.20
C GLU A 307 -9.48 -5.46 4.98
N LEU A 308 -8.24 -5.10 4.65
CA LEU A 308 -7.48 -4.04 5.30
C LEU A 308 -7.67 -2.69 4.60
N ARG A 309 -8.38 -2.64 3.46
CA ARG A 309 -8.56 -1.41 2.67
C ARG A 309 -9.92 -0.76 2.90
N PRO A 310 -10.02 0.58 2.75
CA PRO A 310 -11.31 1.25 2.76
C PRO A 310 -12.16 0.80 1.57
N TYR A 311 -13.40 0.38 1.83
CA TYR A 311 -14.35 -0.05 0.80
C TYR A 311 -15.77 0.30 1.21
N ALA A 312 -16.52 0.93 0.31
CA ALA A 312 -17.95 1.13 0.42
C ALA A 312 -18.61 0.26 -0.64
N ALA A 313 -19.41 -0.72 -0.20
CA ALA A 313 -20.23 -1.46 -1.13
C ALA A 313 -21.12 -0.48 -1.90
N MET A 314 -21.17 -0.60 -3.23
CA MET A 314 -22.21 0.07 -3.98
C MET A 314 -23.54 -0.47 -3.47
N ALA A 315 -24.35 0.38 -2.83
CA ALA A 315 -25.73 0.01 -2.53
C ALA A 315 -26.35 -0.48 -3.85
N ASP A 316 -27.04 -1.62 -3.81
CA ASP A 316 -27.74 -2.20 -4.95
C ASP A 316 -28.62 -1.10 -5.57
N SER A 317 -28.13 -0.47 -6.64
CA SER A 317 -28.93 0.44 -7.43
C SER A 317 -29.95 -0.46 -8.13
N PRO A 318 -31.27 -0.28 -7.94
CA PRO A 318 -32.25 -1.22 -8.47
C PRO A 318 -32.27 -1.13 -10.00
N ARG A 319 -31.45 -1.94 -10.67
CA ARG A 319 -31.46 -2.13 -12.12
C ARG A 319 -31.17 -3.57 -12.49
N ARG A 320 -32.20 -4.41 -12.31
CA ARG A 320 -32.48 -5.52 -13.24
C ARG A 320 -33.95 -5.94 -13.14
N ALA A 321 -34.84 -5.09 -13.64
CA ALA A 321 -36.18 -5.47 -14.05
C ALA A 321 -36.55 -4.71 -15.33
N ALA A 322 -36.10 -5.25 -16.46
CA ALA A 322 -36.72 -5.13 -17.78
C ALA A 322 -35.81 -5.84 -18.79
N ALA A 323 -35.96 -7.16 -18.88
CA ALA A 323 -35.62 -7.83 -20.13
C ALA A 323 -36.70 -7.43 -21.15
N PRO A 324 -36.34 -7.02 -22.38
CA PRO A 324 -37.34 -6.85 -23.44
C PRO A 324 -37.93 -8.23 -23.81
N PRO A 325 -39.23 -8.31 -24.14
CA PRO A 325 -39.84 -9.56 -24.55
C PRO A 325 -39.23 -10.06 -25.87
N ASN A 326 -38.94 -11.36 -25.92
CA ASN A 326 -38.50 -12.06 -27.13
C ASN A 326 -39.50 -11.84 -28.28
N PRO A 327 -39.03 -11.63 -29.52
CA PRO A 327 -39.89 -11.68 -30.69
C PRO A 327 -40.38 -13.12 -30.89
N VAL A 328 -41.70 -13.27 -30.94
CA VAL A 328 -42.36 -14.53 -31.32
C VAL A 328 -42.13 -14.76 -32.81
N ALA A 329 -41.72 -15.97 -33.14
CA ALA A 329 -41.58 -16.45 -34.50
C ALA A 329 -42.95 -16.45 -35.22
N GLY A 330 -42.96 -15.91 -36.44
CA GLY A 330 -44.05 -15.98 -37.41
C GLY A 330 -43.50 -15.74 -38.80
#